data_AF-A0A971VKA5-F1
#
_entry.id   AF-A0A971VKA5-F1
#
_cell.length_a   1.000
_cell.length_b   1.000
_cell.length_c   1.000
_cell.angle_alpha   90.00
_cell.angle_beta   90.00
_cell.angle_gamma   90.00
#
_symmetry.space_group_name_H-M   'P 1'
#
loop_
_entity.id
_entity.type
_entity.pdbx_description
1 polymer ?
#
loop_
_entity_poly.entity_id
_entity_poly.type
_entity_poly.pdbx_seq_one_letter_code
_entity_poly.pdbx_strand_id
1 'polypeptide(L)'
;MKTKGRLYRVVAVFVLFSTVIIANAASSAQPGSEFDPLVTKSYVDEQIQKLAEKIGSGISTGGSSTKTGSVDEQVVDNLRSDVRDLTNLIIDAYIKIQSLEKQNLELIQKLQTLEQGFVVVEATKGQVVVLGAGSEIIVRSGETTAISGMYGGLADVSAGRDLNTGETITNQHLLISARDDGRGIKVVSEISYMLIRGSYSIQ
;
A
#
# COMPACT_ATOMS: atom_id res chain seq x y z
N MET A 1 26.57 -40.96 -26.94
CA MET A 1 27.14 -41.04 -25.57
C MET A 1 27.83 -39.75 -25.08
N LYS A 2 27.66 -38.57 -25.72
CA LYS A 2 28.35 -37.32 -25.34
C LYS A 2 27.54 -36.32 -24.48
N THR A 3 26.25 -36.59 -24.21
CA THR A 3 25.36 -35.66 -23.50
C THR A 3 25.42 -35.79 -21.97
N LYS A 4 25.74 -36.99 -21.45
CA LYS A 4 25.82 -37.25 -20.01
C LYS A 4 26.96 -36.48 -19.32
N GLY A 5 28.08 -36.28 -20.00
CA GLY A 5 29.23 -35.53 -19.47
C GLY A 5 29.00 -34.01 -19.36
N ARG A 6 28.10 -33.43 -20.16
CA ARG A 6 27.69 -32.02 -20.02
C ARG A 6 26.79 -31.82 -18.80
N LEU A 7 25.90 -32.77 -18.52
CA LEU A 7 25.00 -32.72 -17.37
C LEU A 7 25.77 -32.78 -16.04
N TYR A 8 26.77 -33.67 -15.92
CA TYR A 8 27.60 -33.76 -14.72
C TYR A 8 28.40 -32.48 -14.43
N ARG A 9 28.86 -31.77 -15.46
CA ARG A 9 29.59 -30.50 -15.28
C ARG A 9 28.68 -29.37 -14.80
N VAL A 10 27.43 -29.32 -15.26
CA VAL A 10 26.46 -28.32 -14.81
C VAL A 10 26.05 -28.56 -13.35
N VAL A 11 25.82 -29.83 -12.98
CA VAL A 11 25.50 -30.20 -11.58
C VAL A 11 26.68 -29.92 -10.65
N ALA A 12 27.92 -30.19 -11.07
CA ALA A 12 29.11 -29.89 -10.28
C ALA A 12 29.31 -28.38 -10.04
N VAL A 13 29.00 -27.54 -11.03
CA VAL A 13 29.06 -26.07 -10.89
C VAL A 13 27.94 -25.56 -9.98
N PHE A 14 26.75 -26.15 -10.03
CA PHE A 14 25.62 -25.77 -9.18
C PHE A 14 25.84 -26.13 -7.70
N VAL A 15 26.49 -27.27 -7.42
CA VAL A 15 26.88 -27.69 -6.06
C VAL A 15 28.02 -26.83 -5.50
N LEU A 16 28.93 -26.36 -6.35
CA LEU A 16 29.99 -25.42 -5.93
C LEU A 16 29.45 -24.01 -5.63
N PHE A 17 28.34 -23.62 -6.25
CA PHE A 17 27.69 -22.32 -6.03
C PHE A 17 26.72 -22.31 -4.84
N SER A 18 26.33 -23.48 -4.31
CA SER A 18 25.37 -23.60 -3.20
C SER A 18 26.00 -23.72 -1.81
N THR A 19 27.34 -23.62 -1.68
CA THR A 19 28.04 -23.62 -0.38
C THR A 19 28.54 -22.25 0.08
N VAL A 20 28.12 -21.16 -0.57
CA VAL A 20 28.26 -19.81 -0.01
C VAL A 20 26.87 -19.38 0.43
N ILE A 21 26.69 -19.33 1.75
CA ILE A 21 25.73 -18.54 2.57
C ILE A 21 25.34 -19.43 3.77
N ILE A 22 26.20 -19.46 4.80
CA ILE A 22 25.78 -19.44 6.22
C ILE A 22 26.96 -18.87 7.02
N ALA A 23 26.89 -17.58 7.35
CA ALA A 23 27.41 -17.00 8.59
C ALA A 23 27.09 -15.51 8.58
N ASN A 24 25.85 -15.14 8.92
CA ASN A 24 25.53 -13.80 9.40
C ASN A 24 24.23 -13.86 10.20
N ALA A 25 24.37 -13.97 11.52
CA ALA A 25 23.38 -13.51 12.50
C ALA A 25 24.06 -13.45 13.87
N ALA A 26 24.94 -12.45 14.05
CA ALA A 26 25.28 -11.94 15.36
C ALA A 26 24.79 -10.49 15.38
N SER A 27 23.58 -10.27 15.87
CA SER A 27 23.00 -8.95 16.14
C SER A 27 23.67 -8.37 17.39
N SER A 28 24.88 -7.84 17.24
CA SER A 28 25.44 -6.92 18.22
C SER A 28 24.88 -5.52 17.93
N ALA A 29 24.09 -4.99 18.85
CA ALA A 29 23.61 -3.61 18.82
C ALA A 29 24.80 -2.64 18.68
N GLN A 30 24.91 -1.99 17.52
CA GLN A 30 25.94 -1.02 17.23
C GLN A 30 25.38 0.38 17.55
N PRO A 31 26.11 1.24 18.28
CA PRO A 31 25.68 2.62 18.53
C PRO A 31 25.43 3.36 17.21
N GLY A 32 24.25 3.98 17.06
CA GLY A 32 23.77 4.58 15.81
C GLY A 32 22.65 3.79 15.09
N SER A 33 21.71 3.22 15.85
CA SER A 33 20.54 2.48 15.31
C SER A 33 19.58 3.40 14.54
N GLU A 34 18.85 2.86 13.57
CA GLU A 34 17.78 3.53 12.81
C GLU A 34 16.62 4.01 13.71
N PHE A 35 16.54 3.47 14.92
CA PHE A 35 15.58 3.86 15.96
C PHE A 35 16.14 4.92 16.94
N ASP A 36 17.34 5.45 16.71
CA ASP A 36 17.90 6.55 17.50
C ASP A 36 17.37 7.89 16.95
N PRO A 37 16.62 8.68 17.73
CA PRO A 37 16.11 9.96 17.26
C PRO A 37 17.29 10.87 16.86
N LEU A 38 17.29 11.37 15.62
CA LEU A 38 18.24 12.39 15.19
C LEU A 38 18.01 13.67 16.00
N VAL A 39 18.84 13.88 17.01
CA VAL A 39 18.91 15.17 17.73
C VAL A 39 19.98 16.05 17.10
N THR A 40 19.68 17.34 16.96
CA THR A 40 20.65 18.30 16.41
C THR A 40 21.77 18.57 17.42
N LYS A 41 22.99 18.85 16.94
CA LYS A 41 24.12 19.26 17.81
C LYS A 41 23.74 20.42 18.74
N SER A 42 22.93 21.37 18.25
CA SER A 42 22.44 22.50 19.05
C SER A 42 21.56 22.08 20.22
N TYR A 43 20.74 21.04 20.07
CA TYR A 43 19.90 20.51 21.15
C TYR A 43 20.76 19.90 22.26
N VAL A 44 21.80 19.14 21.90
CA VAL A 44 22.74 18.55 22.87
C VAL A 44 23.54 19.64 23.59
N ASP A 45 24.05 20.62 22.85
CA ASP A 45 24.79 21.76 23.40
C ASP A 45 23.90 22.60 24.34
N GLU A 46 22.63 22.84 23.97
CA GLU A 46 21.65 23.57 24.78
C GLU A 46 21.33 22.84 26.09
N GLN A 47 21.20 21.52 26.07
CA GLN A 47 20.92 20.73 27.27
C GLN A 47 22.14 20.66 28.21
N ILE A 48 23.35 20.59 27.66
CA ILE A 48 24.59 20.69 28.43
C ILE A 48 24.72 22.10 29.04
N GLN A 49 24.38 23.15 28.29
CA GLN A 49 24.43 24.52 28.79
C GLN A 49 23.41 24.76 29.91
N LYS A 50 22.17 24.30 29.75
CA LYS A 50 21.15 24.34 30.83
C LYS A 50 21.59 23.56 32.07
N LEU A 51 22.25 22.43 31.89
CA LEU A 51 22.78 21.64 33.00
C LEU A 51 23.97 22.34 33.67
N ALA A 52 24.86 22.95 32.89
CA ALA A 52 25.99 23.74 33.37
C ALA A 52 25.54 25.03 34.07
N GLU A 53 24.44 25.66 33.66
CA GLU A 53 23.82 26.79 34.36
C GLU A 53 23.21 26.35 35.69
N LYS A 54 22.55 25.18 35.71
CA LYS A 54 22.05 24.55 36.95
C LYS A 54 23.16 24.19 37.93
N ILE A 55 24.34 23.82 37.45
CA ILE A 55 25.49 23.44 38.29
C ILE A 55 26.34 24.68 38.65
N GLY A 56 26.48 25.63 37.73
CA GLY A 56 27.35 26.80 37.83
C GLY A 56 26.78 27.95 38.67
N SER A 57 25.47 28.02 38.88
CA SER A 57 24.87 28.99 39.80
C SER A 57 24.99 28.59 41.29
N GLY A 58 25.59 27.43 41.60
CA GLY A 58 25.54 26.84 42.95
C GLY A 58 26.83 26.89 43.79
N ILE A 59 27.96 27.39 43.26
CA ILE A 59 29.24 27.34 43.99
C ILE A 59 29.89 28.73 44.06
N SER A 60 29.51 29.48 45.10
CA SER A 60 30.35 30.52 45.70
C SER A 60 30.27 30.43 47.24
N THR A 61 31.30 29.81 47.80
CA THR A 61 31.97 30.09 49.09
C THR A 61 31.16 30.56 50.31
N GLY A 62 30.96 29.64 51.25
CA GLY A 62 31.22 29.88 52.68
C GLY A 62 30.05 30.34 53.57
N GLY A 63 29.31 29.38 54.13
CA GLY A 63 28.39 29.62 55.25
C GLY A 63 27.30 28.57 55.35
N SER A 64 27.40 27.67 56.34
CA SER A 64 26.38 26.68 56.67
C SER A 64 25.05 27.37 56.96
N SER A 65 24.15 27.36 55.98
CA SER A 65 22.73 27.62 56.19
C SER A 65 21.96 26.81 55.15
N THR A 66 21.26 25.78 55.63
CA THR A 66 20.24 25.04 54.90
C THR A 66 19.12 26.01 54.52
N LYS A 67 19.30 26.78 53.45
CA LYS A 67 18.22 27.48 52.75
C LYS A 67 17.66 26.52 51.70
N THR A 68 16.90 25.56 52.18
CA THR A 68 15.92 24.84 51.37
C THR A 68 14.96 25.91 50.83
N GLY A 69 15.10 26.30 49.56
CA GLY A 69 14.10 27.12 48.90
C GLY A 69 12.78 26.37 48.99
N SER A 70 11.79 26.95 49.68
CA SER A 70 10.46 26.37 49.77
C SER A 70 9.83 26.47 48.39
N VAL A 71 9.93 25.38 47.62
CA VAL A 71 9.14 25.20 46.42
C VAL A 71 7.67 25.18 46.89
N ASP A 72 6.87 26.10 46.38
CA ASP A 72 5.46 26.20 46.75
C ASP A 72 4.74 24.95 46.23
N GLU A 73 4.31 24.10 47.17
CA GLU A 73 3.82 22.74 46.88
C GLU A 73 2.57 22.78 45.98
N GLN A 74 1.77 23.84 46.10
CA GLN A 74 0.62 24.09 45.23
C GLN A 74 1.02 24.32 43.76
N VAL A 75 2.14 24.99 43.51
CA VAL A 75 2.66 25.21 42.14
C VAL A 75 3.14 23.89 41.55
N VAL A 76 3.76 23.02 42.37
CA VAL A 76 4.21 21.69 41.95
C VAL A 76 3.01 20.81 41.58
N ASP A 77 1.92 20.88 42.34
CA ASP A 77 0.73 20.07 42.09
C ASP A 77 -0.04 20.53 40.84
N ASN A 78 -0.11 21.84 40.59
CA ASN A 78 -0.67 22.37 39.34
C ASN A 78 0.17 21.94 38.13
N LEU A 79 1.51 22.07 38.20
CA LEU A 79 2.41 21.61 37.14
C LEU A 79 2.30 20.11 36.90
N ARG A 80 2.10 19.30 37.95
CA ARG A 80 1.86 17.85 37.82
C ARG A 80 0.53 17.56 37.12
N SER A 81 -0.52 18.35 37.38
CA SER A 81 -1.80 18.24 36.69
C SER A 81 -1.67 18.62 35.22
N ASP A 82 -1.08 19.77 34.92
CA ASP A 82 -0.90 20.27 33.55
C ASP A 82 -0.05 19.31 32.71
N VAL A 83 1.01 18.74 33.29
CA VAL A 83 1.83 17.73 32.61
C VAL A 83 1.03 16.46 32.32
N ARG A 84 0.13 16.03 33.21
CA ARG A 84 -0.75 14.87 32.95
C ARG A 84 -1.74 15.17 31.84
N ASP A 85 -2.36 16.34 31.86
CA ASP A 85 -3.34 16.74 30.84
C ASP A 85 -2.68 16.91 29.47
N LEU A 86 -1.50 17.52 29.42
CA LEU A 86 -0.70 17.61 28.19
C LEU A 86 -0.26 16.22 27.71
N THR A 87 0.11 15.31 28.62
CA THR A 87 0.47 13.93 28.27
C THR A 87 -0.72 13.21 27.62
N ASN A 88 -1.92 13.34 28.20
CA ASN A 88 -3.13 12.74 27.63
C ASN A 88 -3.47 13.35 26.27
N LEU A 89 -3.35 14.67 26.13
CA LEU A 89 -3.57 15.36 24.84
C LEU A 89 -2.58 14.86 23.77
N ILE A 90 -1.32 14.65 24.13
CA ILE A 90 -0.30 14.11 23.22
C ILE A 90 -0.64 12.68 22.81
N ILE A 91 -1.07 11.83 23.76
CA ILE A 91 -1.49 10.45 23.49
C ILE A 91 -2.69 10.45 22.52
N ASP A 92 -3.70 11.27 22.79
CA ASP A 92 -4.89 11.37 21.94
C ASP A 92 -4.56 11.89 20.55
N ALA A 93 -3.71 12.91 20.45
CA ALA A 93 -3.23 13.45 19.17
C ALA A 93 -2.46 12.37 18.39
N TYR A 94 -1.60 11.61 19.05
CA TYR A 94 -0.85 10.51 18.43
C TYR A 94 -1.78 9.42 17.89
N ILE A 95 -2.74 8.96 18.69
CA ILE A 95 -3.75 7.98 18.25
C ILE A 95 -4.54 8.52 17.06
N LYS A 96 -4.93 9.80 17.10
CA LYS A 96 -5.67 10.43 16.01
C LYS A 96 -4.85 10.47 14.72
N ILE A 97 -3.58 10.87 14.79
CA ILE A 97 -2.67 10.89 13.64
C ILE A 97 -2.54 9.49 13.03
N GLN A 98 -2.31 8.46 13.85
CA GLN A 98 -2.22 7.08 13.36
C GLN A 98 -3.51 6.62 12.65
N SER A 99 -4.68 6.97 13.20
CA SER A 99 -5.97 6.63 12.58
C SER A 99 -6.18 7.34 11.24
N LEU A 100 -5.73 8.59 11.12
CA LEU A 100 -5.82 9.38 9.89
C LEU A 100 -4.87 8.85 8.81
N GLU A 101 -3.64 8.47 9.19
CA GLU A 101 -2.68 7.84 8.29
C GLU A 101 -3.24 6.55 7.70
N LYS A 102 -3.83 5.69 8.54
CA LYS A 102 -4.50 4.47 8.08
C LYS A 102 -5.63 4.76 7.10
N GLN A 103 -6.47 5.76 7.41
CA GLN A 103 -7.56 6.16 6.53
C GLN A 103 -7.05 6.70 5.19
N ASN A 104 -5.99 7.51 5.20
CA ASN A 104 -5.38 8.02 3.97
C ASN A 104 -4.82 6.89 3.10
N LEU A 105 -4.19 5.88 3.70
CA LEU A 105 -3.68 4.73 2.95
C LEU A 105 -4.82 3.94 2.28
N GLU A 106 -5.92 3.72 2.99
CA GLU A 106 -7.11 3.05 2.44
C GLU A 106 -7.75 3.87 1.30
N LEU A 107 -7.83 5.19 1.46
CA LEU A 107 -8.35 6.08 0.41
C LEU A 107 -7.48 6.06 -0.84
N ILE A 108 -6.14 6.09 -0.71
CA ILE A 108 -5.21 5.98 -1.84
C ILE A 108 -5.43 4.67 -2.59
N GLN A 109 -5.60 3.56 -1.87
CA GLN A 109 -5.87 2.26 -2.50
C GLN A 109 -7.20 2.26 -3.27
N LYS A 110 -8.27 2.84 -2.71
CA LYS A 110 -9.55 3.00 -3.39
C LYS A 110 -9.45 3.90 -4.61
N LEU A 111 -8.69 5.00 -4.52
CA LEU A 111 -8.43 5.90 -5.64
C LEU A 111 -7.71 5.17 -6.77
N GLN A 112 -6.68 4.39 -6.49
CA GLN A 112 -6.01 3.58 -7.51
C GLN A 112 -6.97 2.61 -8.23
N THR A 113 -7.94 2.04 -7.53
CA THR A 113 -8.96 1.17 -8.17
C THR A 113 -9.97 1.94 -9.01
N LEU A 114 -10.31 3.18 -8.62
CA LEU A 114 -11.24 4.05 -9.35
C LEU A 114 -10.57 4.77 -10.53
N GLU A 115 -9.28 5.05 -10.43
CA GLU A 115 -8.46 5.66 -11.48
C GLU A 115 -8.00 4.68 -12.54
N GLN A 116 -8.25 3.37 -12.37
CA GLN A 116 -8.11 2.42 -13.47
C GLN A 116 -9.17 2.74 -14.53
N GLY A 117 -8.78 3.63 -15.45
CA GLY A 117 -9.47 3.85 -16.71
C GLY A 117 -9.44 2.59 -17.56
N PHE A 118 -9.58 2.75 -18.86
CA PHE A 118 -9.52 1.61 -19.75
C PHE A 118 -8.15 0.93 -19.71
N VAL A 119 -8.11 -0.35 -19.33
CA VAL A 119 -6.94 -1.22 -19.44
C VAL A 119 -7.05 -2.09 -20.68
N VAL A 120 -5.91 -2.40 -21.30
CA VAL A 120 -5.85 -3.31 -22.45
C VAL A 120 -5.90 -4.74 -21.94
N VAL A 121 -6.84 -5.50 -22.46
CA VAL A 121 -7.01 -6.92 -22.17
C VAL A 121 -6.91 -7.72 -23.46
N GLU A 122 -6.16 -8.81 -23.39
CA GLU A 122 -6.00 -9.79 -24.45
C GLU A 122 -6.71 -11.08 -24.03
N ALA A 123 -7.49 -11.65 -24.94
CA ALA A 123 -8.10 -12.96 -24.75
C ALA A 123 -8.09 -13.74 -26.07
N THR A 124 -7.95 -15.06 -25.95
CA THR A 124 -7.84 -16.01 -27.05
C THR A 124 -9.16 -16.75 -27.27
N LYS A 125 -9.26 -17.45 -28.40
CA LYS A 125 -10.46 -18.18 -28.81
C LYS A 125 -11.06 -19.05 -27.72
N GLY A 126 -12.37 -18.93 -27.55
CA GLY A 126 -13.14 -19.71 -26.60
C GLY A 126 -13.16 -19.12 -25.19
N GLN A 127 -12.23 -18.23 -24.84
CA GLN A 127 -12.24 -17.56 -23.55
C GLN A 127 -13.46 -16.66 -23.39
N VAL A 128 -13.96 -16.63 -22.16
CA VAL A 128 -15.09 -15.80 -21.75
C VAL A 128 -14.61 -14.71 -20.82
N VAL A 129 -14.90 -13.46 -21.18
CA VAL A 129 -14.64 -12.30 -20.34
C VAL A 129 -15.94 -11.90 -19.67
N VAL A 130 -16.06 -12.21 -18.38
CA VAL A 130 -17.23 -11.85 -17.56
C VAL A 130 -17.00 -10.49 -16.94
N LEU A 131 -17.98 -9.61 -17.06
CA LEU A 131 -17.94 -8.23 -16.61
C LEU A 131 -18.74 -8.08 -15.30
N GLY A 132 -18.15 -7.41 -14.32
CA GLY A 132 -18.87 -7.03 -13.10
C GLY A 132 -19.89 -5.91 -13.32
N ALA A 133 -20.64 -5.56 -12.28
CA ALA A 133 -21.63 -4.48 -12.33
C ALA A 133 -20.99 -3.12 -12.67
N GLY A 134 -21.53 -2.45 -13.68
CA GLY A 134 -21.06 -1.14 -14.15
C GLY A 134 -19.79 -1.18 -14.99
N SER A 135 -19.21 -2.37 -15.23
CA SER A 135 -18.03 -2.51 -16.06
C SER A 135 -18.34 -2.27 -17.53
N GLU A 136 -17.37 -1.65 -18.20
CA GLU A 136 -17.46 -1.26 -19.60
C GLU A 136 -16.39 -1.96 -20.42
N ILE A 137 -16.75 -2.35 -21.64
CA ILE A 137 -15.83 -2.98 -22.58
C ILE A 137 -15.96 -2.37 -23.97
N ILE A 138 -14.84 -2.20 -24.65
CA ILE A 138 -14.75 -1.86 -26.07
C ILE A 138 -13.89 -2.92 -26.74
N VAL A 139 -14.47 -3.72 -27.62
CA VAL A 139 -13.71 -4.68 -28.42
C VAL A 139 -12.99 -3.91 -29.53
N ARG A 140 -11.66 -3.95 -29.54
CA ARG A 140 -10.80 -3.18 -30.44
C ARG A 140 -10.44 -3.94 -31.71
N SER A 141 -10.29 -5.26 -31.59
CA SER A 141 -9.97 -6.16 -32.70
C SER A 141 -10.30 -7.60 -32.32
N GLY A 142 -10.53 -8.44 -33.32
CA GLY A 142 -11.03 -9.81 -33.13
C GLY A 142 -12.54 -9.89 -33.37
N GLU A 143 -13.06 -11.11 -33.27
CA GLU A 143 -14.49 -11.41 -33.34
C GLU A 143 -14.94 -11.93 -31.99
N THR A 144 -16.02 -11.35 -31.46
CA THR A 144 -16.57 -11.71 -30.17
C THR A 144 -18.09 -11.76 -30.25
N THR A 145 -18.70 -12.57 -29.38
CA THR A 145 -20.16 -12.64 -29.23
C THR A 145 -20.56 -12.25 -27.82
N ALA A 146 -21.72 -11.63 -27.67
CA ALA A 146 -22.25 -11.21 -26.39
C ALA A 146 -22.67 -12.40 -25.53
N ILE A 147 -22.63 -12.20 -24.21
CA ILE A 147 -23.23 -13.07 -23.20
C ILE A 147 -24.17 -12.21 -22.37
N SER A 148 -25.45 -12.55 -22.42
CA SER A 148 -26.47 -11.94 -21.56
C SER A 148 -26.36 -12.45 -20.13
N GLY A 149 -26.79 -11.62 -19.18
CA GLY A 149 -26.91 -12.01 -17.79
C GLY A 149 -28.27 -12.63 -17.48
N MET A 150 -28.42 -13.11 -16.24
CA MET A 150 -29.66 -13.66 -15.71
C MET A 150 -30.87 -12.72 -15.89
N TYR A 151 -30.65 -11.40 -15.81
CA TYR A 151 -31.71 -10.40 -15.83
C TYR A 151 -31.73 -9.52 -17.09
N GLY A 152 -31.10 -9.94 -18.19
CA GLY A 152 -31.19 -9.25 -19.49
C GLY A 152 -29.90 -9.25 -20.32
N GLY A 153 -29.94 -8.62 -21.49
CA GLY A 153 -28.84 -8.58 -22.46
C GLY A 153 -27.71 -7.63 -22.09
N LEU A 154 -26.55 -7.76 -22.74
CA LEU A 154 -25.42 -6.84 -22.57
C LEU A 154 -25.74 -5.52 -23.30
N ALA A 155 -25.66 -4.38 -22.61
CA ALA A 155 -26.10 -3.12 -23.19
C ALA A 155 -25.05 -2.60 -24.19
N ASP A 156 -25.44 -2.43 -25.46
CA ASP A 156 -24.64 -1.75 -26.48
C ASP A 156 -25.10 -0.30 -26.58
N VAL A 157 -24.33 0.58 -25.93
CA VAL A 157 -24.65 2.01 -25.83
C VAL A 157 -24.49 2.70 -27.18
N SER A 158 -23.52 2.25 -27.99
CA SER A 158 -23.26 2.82 -29.31
C SER A 158 -24.40 2.52 -30.29
N ALA A 159 -25.00 1.33 -30.21
CA ALA A 159 -26.15 0.94 -31.02
C ALA A 159 -27.51 1.30 -30.41
N GLY A 160 -27.56 1.65 -29.12
CA GLY A 160 -28.79 1.99 -28.41
C GLY A 160 -29.72 0.79 -28.16
N ARG A 161 -29.16 -0.41 -27.97
CA ARG A 161 -29.93 -1.64 -27.73
C ARG A 161 -29.19 -2.63 -26.85
N ASP A 162 -29.90 -3.62 -26.33
CA ASP A 162 -29.28 -4.78 -25.67
C ASP A 162 -28.88 -5.86 -26.68
N LEU A 163 -27.78 -6.56 -26.39
CA LEU A 163 -27.29 -7.72 -27.13
C LEU A 163 -27.63 -9.01 -26.37
N ASN A 164 -28.23 -9.97 -27.08
CA ASN A 164 -28.51 -11.30 -26.55
C ASN A 164 -27.30 -12.23 -26.68
N THR A 165 -27.28 -13.30 -25.88
CA THR A 165 -26.21 -14.32 -25.94
C THR A 165 -26.04 -14.87 -27.36
N GLY A 166 -24.80 -14.80 -27.87
CA GLY A 166 -24.44 -15.28 -29.19
C GLY A 166 -24.52 -14.23 -30.30
N GLU A 167 -25.09 -13.05 -30.06
CA GLU A 167 -25.04 -11.96 -31.03
C GLU A 167 -23.60 -11.48 -31.23
N THR A 168 -23.19 -11.29 -32.48
CA THR A 168 -21.87 -10.73 -32.81
C THR A 168 -21.77 -9.28 -32.34
N ILE A 169 -20.69 -8.98 -31.64
CA ILE A 169 -20.39 -7.63 -31.20
C ILE A 169 -19.66 -6.89 -32.32
N THR A 170 -20.14 -5.68 -32.63
CA THR A 170 -19.44 -4.78 -33.55
C THR A 170 -18.28 -4.14 -32.82
N ASN A 171 -17.08 -4.19 -33.41
CA ASN A 171 -15.90 -3.55 -32.82
C ASN A 171 -16.12 -2.05 -32.64
N GLN A 172 -15.42 -1.47 -31.67
CA GLN A 172 -15.47 -0.05 -31.28
C GLN A 172 -16.77 0.40 -30.60
N HIS A 173 -17.74 -0.49 -30.40
CA HIS A 173 -18.93 -0.18 -29.61
C HIS A 173 -18.61 -0.18 -28.11
N LEU A 174 -19.21 0.76 -27.38
CA LEU A 174 -19.18 0.78 -25.92
C LEU A 174 -20.26 -0.15 -25.39
N LEU A 175 -19.85 -1.22 -24.71
CA LEU A 175 -20.76 -2.15 -24.06
C LEU A 175 -20.69 -2.00 -22.55
N ILE A 176 -21.83 -2.13 -21.88
CA ILE A 176 -21.95 -1.99 -20.42
C ILE A 176 -22.63 -3.23 -19.82
N SER A 177 -21.99 -3.79 -18.79
CA SER A 177 -22.63 -4.74 -17.90
C SER A 177 -23.43 -4.00 -16.83
N ALA A 178 -24.76 -4.00 -16.94
CA ALA A 178 -25.61 -3.26 -16.01
C ALA A 178 -25.61 -3.83 -14.58
N ARG A 179 -25.29 -5.11 -14.42
CA ARG A 179 -25.35 -5.85 -13.15
C ARG A 179 -24.30 -6.94 -13.13
N ASP A 180 -23.96 -7.39 -11.93
CA ASP A 180 -23.10 -8.55 -11.72
C ASP A 180 -23.95 -9.83 -11.78
N ASP A 181 -24.40 -10.19 -12.98
CA ASP A 181 -25.31 -11.32 -13.24
C ASP A 181 -24.84 -12.25 -14.37
N GLY A 182 -23.53 -12.25 -14.66
CA GLY A 182 -22.89 -13.14 -15.63
C GLY A 182 -22.75 -12.58 -17.05
N ARG A 183 -23.03 -11.29 -17.24
CA ARG A 183 -22.84 -10.61 -18.53
C ARG A 183 -21.38 -10.59 -18.94
N GLY A 184 -21.14 -10.60 -20.24
CA GLY A 184 -19.78 -10.58 -20.75
C GLY A 184 -19.70 -10.79 -22.24
N ILE A 185 -18.53 -11.21 -22.68
CA ILE A 185 -18.27 -11.52 -24.08
C ILE A 185 -17.53 -12.85 -24.20
N LYS A 186 -17.73 -13.56 -25.32
CA LYS A 186 -16.97 -14.74 -25.69
C LYS A 186 -16.11 -14.43 -26.91
N VAL A 187 -14.85 -14.82 -26.87
CA VAL A 187 -13.94 -14.66 -28.01
C VAL A 187 -14.13 -15.79 -29.01
N VAL A 188 -14.32 -15.44 -30.29
CA VAL A 188 -14.54 -16.39 -31.40
C VAL A 188 -13.33 -16.48 -32.32
N SER A 189 -12.64 -15.36 -32.55
CA SER A 189 -11.38 -15.32 -33.29
C SER A 189 -10.21 -15.91 -32.48
N GLU A 190 -9.08 -16.23 -33.13
CA GLU A 190 -7.90 -16.77 -32.45
C GLU A 190 -7.38 -15.87 -31.31
N ILE A 191 -7.40 -14.56 -31.55
CA ILE A 191 -7.05 -13.52 -30.57
C ILE A 191 -8.03 -12.36 -30.67
N SER A 192 -8.30 -11.71 -29.55
CA SER A 192 -9.08 -10.48 -29.44
C SER A 192 -8.41 -9.53 -28.45
N TYR A 193 -8.39 -8.25 -28.79
CA TYR A 193 -7.94 -7.17 -27.92
C TYR A 193 -9.11 -6.27 -27.58
N MET A 194 -9.22 -5.92 -26.30
CA MET A 194 -10.32 -5.11 -25.78
C MET A 194 -9.80 -4.10 -24.77
N LEU A 195 -10.54 -3.01 -24.63
CA LEU A 195 -10.36 -2.05 -23.56
C LEU A 195 -11.44 -2.33 -22.51
N ILE A 196 -11.05 -2.52 -21.25
CA ILE A 196 -12.00 -2.75 -20.15
C ILE A 196 -11.80 -1.70 -19.07
N ARG A 197 -12.89 -1.12 -18.58
CA ARG A 197 -12.93 -0.28 -17.39
C ARG A 197 -13.86 -0.92 -16.37
N GLY A 198 -13.41 -1.05 -15.12
CA GLY A 198 -14.13 -1.75 -14.07
C GLY A 198 -13.68 -3.20 -13.88
N SER A 199 -14.41 -3.97 -13.07
CA SER A 199 -14.07 -5.34 -12.72
C SER A 199 -14.41 -6.33 -13.84
N TYR A 200 -13.53 -7.30 -14.08
CA TYR A 200 -13.74 -8.39 -15.02
C TYR A 200 -12.99 -9.65 -14.57
N SER A 201 -13.38 -10.80 -15.13
CA SER A 201 -12.64 -12.06 -15.01
C SER A 201 -12.57 -12.76 -16.36
N ILE A 202 -11.52 -13.54 -16.59
CA ILE A 202 -11.32 -14.33 -17.82
C ILE A 202 -11.40 -15.81 -17.45
N GLN A 203 -12.22 -16.57 -18.19
CA GLN A 203 -12.46 -18.00 -18.02
C GLN A 203 -12.12 -18.76 -19.30
#